data_AF-A0A965FVV8-F1
#
_entry.id   AF-A0A965FVV8-F1
#
_cell.length_a   1.000
_cell.length_b   1.000
_cell.length_c   1.000
_cell.angle_alpha   90.00
_cell.angle_beta   90.00
_cell.angle_gamma   90.00
#
_symmetry.space_group_name_H-M   'P 1'
#
loop_
_entity.id
_entity.type
_entity.pdbx_description
1 polymer ?
#
loop_
_entity_poly.entity_id
_entity_poly.type
_entity_poly.pdbx_seq_one_letter_code
_entity_poly.pdbx_strand_id
1 'polypeptide(L)'
;MKIAIIGSGIAGNVVARGLHRDHDITVFEAASHIGGHTHTHYVELHGERHRIDTGFIVFNDWTYPNFIRLLEETGVASQPSAMSFSVRNETSGLEYNGTTLDTLFAQRRNLLNPAFYRLIAAILRFNREAPRLLEESGEITLGAYLEQQRYPRIFIDNYLVPMGAAIWSTDPARMLG
;
A
#
# COMPACT_ATOMS: atom_id res chain seq x y z
N MET A 1 37.56 -1.61 7.19
CA MET A 1 37.01 -1.70 8.58
C MET A 1 36.17 -2.95 8.70
N LYS A 2 35.96 -3.48 9.92
CA LYS A 2 34.99 -4.56 10.17
C LYS A 2 33.64 -3.97 10.56
N ILE A 3 32.57 -4.35 9.86
CA ILE A 3 31.23 -3.79 10.04
C ILE A 3 30.25 -4.95 10.29
N ALA A 4 29.48 -4.84 11.37
CA ALA A 4 28.37 -5.74 11.66
C ALA A 4 27.05 -5.08 11.24
N ILE A 5 26.22 -5.80 10.49
CA ILE A 5 24.86 -5.39 10.10
C ILE A 5 23.89 -6.33 10.79
N ILE A 6 22.95 -5.78 11.57
CA ILE A 6 21.93 -6.57 12.28
C ILE A 6 20.61 -6.50 11.51
N GLY A 7 20.19 -7.64 10.97
CA GLY A 7 19.03 -7.82 10.11
C GLY A 7 19.41 -7.88 8.64
N SER A 8 18.90 -8.91 7.95
CA SER A 8 19.03 -9.11 6.50
C SER A 8 17.75 -8.74 5.74
N GLY A 9 16.95 -7.83 6.31
CA GLY A 9 15.88 -7.16 5.57
C GLY A 9 16.42 -6.33 4.39
N ILE A 10 15.52 -5.76 3.59
CA ILE A 10 15.92 -4.97 2.41
C ILE A 10 16.95 -3.88 2.72
N ALA A 11 16.78 -3.16 3.83
CA ALA A 11 17.72 -2.12 4.25
C ALA A 11 19.11 -2.69 4.57
N GLY A 12 19.17 -3.79 5.34
CA GLY A 12 20.44 -4.45 5.68
C GLY A 12 21.16 -4.98 4.46
N ASN A 13 20.45 -5.62 3.53
CA ASN A 13 21.02 -6.12 2.28
C ASN A 13 21.52 -4.99 1.37
N VAL A 14 20.79 -3.87 1.27
CA VAL A 14 21.21 -2.72 0.47
C VAL A 14 22.47 -2.09 1.04
N VAL A 15 22.55 -1.91 2.37
CA VAL A 15 23.75 -1.40 3.04
C VAL A 15 24.93 -2.36 2.87
N ALA A 16 24.72 -3.67 3.07
CA ALA A 16 25.74 -4.68 2.86
C ALA A 16 26.27 -4.62 1.42
N ARG A 17 25.38 -4.58 0.42
CA ARG A 17 25.75 -4.47 -0.99
C ARG A 17 26.54 -3.19 -1.28
N GLY A 18 26.18 -2.06 -0.68
CA GLY A 18 26.89 -0.80 -0.87
C GLY A 18 28.30 -0.79 -0.28
N LEU A 19 28.51 -1.46 0.86
CA LEU A 19 29.76 -1.38 1.62
C LEU A 19 30.72 -2.56 1.38
N HIS A 20 30.26 -3.70 0.85
CA HIS A 20 31.06 -4.94 0.83
C HIS A 20 32.36 -4.87 0.03
N ARG A 21 32.52 -3.88 -0.87
CA ARG A 21 33.73 -3.74 -1.69
C ARG A 21 34.91 -3.19 -0.90
N ASP A 22 34.64 -2.33 0.09
CA ASP A 22 35.67 -1.56 0.81
C ASP A 22 35.78 -1.98 2.29
N HIS A 23 34.88 -2.84 2.76
CA HIS A 23 34.75 -3.23 4.16
C HIS A 23 34.55 -4.74 4.34
N ASP A 24 35.02 -5.27 5.46
CA ASP A 24 34.77 -6.64 5.90
C ASP A 24 33.42 -6.66 6.64
N ILE A 25 32.41 -7.29 6.05
CA ILE A 25 31.02 -7.23 6.52
C ILE A 25 30.58 -8.58 7.08
N THR A 26 29.99 -8.54 8.27
CA THR A 26 29.22 -9.66 8.83
C THR A 26 27.76 -9.23 8.99
N VAL A 27 26.85 -9.97 8.37
CA VAL A 27 25.40 -9.76 8.51
C VAL A 27 24.85 -10.80 9.48
N PHE A 28 24.09 -10.36 10.47
CA PHE A 28 23.42 -11.20 11.44
C PHE A 28 21.91 -11.20 11.15
N GLU A 29 21.31 -12.37 10.99
CA GLU A 29 19.87 -12.53 10.79
C GLU A 29 19.31 -13.44 11.88
N ALA A 30 18.16 -13.05 12.44
CA ALA A 30 17.49 -13.81 13.49
C ALA A 30 16.61 -14.92 12.90
N ALA A 31 16.03 -14.69 11.72
CA ALA A 31 15.25 -15.67 10.99
C ALA A 31 16.12 -16.75 10.33
N SER A 32 15.48 -17.84 9.89
CA SER A 32 16.13 -18.89 9.11
C SER A 32 16.27 -18.56 7.62
N HIS A 33 15.92 -17.34 7.21
CA HIS A 33 15.92 -16.87 5.83
C HIS A 33 16.36 -15.41 5.72
N ILE A 34 16.83 -15.02 4.53
CA ILE A 34 17.18 -13.64 4.22
C ILE A 34 15.98 -12.86 3.66
N GLY A 35 15.97 -11.54 3.85
CA GLY A 35 15.00 -10.63 3.20
C GLY A 35 13.98 -10.00 4.15
N GLY A 36 13.82 -10.52 5.37
CA GLY A 36 12.85 -10.00 6.33
C GLY A 36 11.42 -10.15 5.80
N HIS A 37 10.69 -9.03 5.64
CA HIS A 37 9.31 -9.01 5.13
C HIS A 37 9.18 -9.34 3.63
N THR A 38 10.26 -9.36 2.86
CA THR A 38 10.21 -9.89 1.49
C THR A 38 10.16 -11.41 1.58
N HIS A 39 8.99 -11.98 1.31
CA HIS A 39 8.73 -13.39 1.59
C HIS A 39 8.00 -14.04 0.42
N THR A 40 8.70 -14.94 -0.27
CA THR A 40 8.18 -15.75 -1.37
C THR A 40 7.95 -17.18 -0.89
N HIS A 41 6.71 -17.63 -0.97
CA HIS A 41 6.33 -19.01 -0.70
C HIS A 41 6.31 -19.84 -1.97
N TYR A 42 6.66 -21.12 -1.84
CA TYR A 42 6.47 -22.09 -2.90
C TYR A 42 5.18 -22.87 -2.65
N VAL A 43 4.29 -22.88 -3.63
CA VAL A 43 2.99 -23.55 -3.55
C VAL A 43 2.87 -24.51 -4.73
N GLU A 44 2.58 -25.77 -4.45
CA GLU A 44 2.26 -26.77 -5.47
C GLU A 44 0.76 -26.73 -5.74
N LEU A 45 0.36 -26.44 -6.98
CA LEU A 45 -1.04 -26.40 -7.40
C LEU A 45 -1.15 -27.03 -8.79
N HIS A 46 -2.08 -27.98 -8.96
CA HIS A 46 -2.29 -28.68 -10.23
C HIS A 46 -1.03 -29.34 -10.84
N GLY A 47 -0.06 -29.71 -10.00
CA GLY A 47 1.21 -30.30 -10.46
C GLY A 47 2.24 -29.26 -10.92
N GLU A 48 1.95 -27.98 -10.77
CA GLU A 48 2.86 -26.86 -11.04
C GLU A 48 3.30 -26.18 -9.75
N ARG A 49 4.57 -25.80 -9.70
CA ARG A 49 5.16 -25.08 -8.57
C ARG A 49 5.09 -23.58 -8.82
N HIS A 50 4.31 -22.87 -8.00
CA HIS A 50 4.16 -21.42 -8.04
C HIS A 50 4.99 -20.74 -6.95
N ARG A 51 5.42 -19.51 -7.24
CA ARG A 51 6.11 -18.61 -6.32
C ARG A 51 5.15 -17.48 -5.96
N ILE A 52 4.74 -17.42 -4.70
CA ILE A 52 3.73 -16.48 -4.20
C ILE A 52 4.36 -15.55 -3.19
N ASP A 53 4.42 -14.27 -3.50
CA ASP A 53 4.89 -13.25 -2.57
C ASP A 53 3.76 -12.84 -1.62
N THR A 54 4.03 -12.78 -0.31
CA THR A 54 3.03 -12.49 0.73
C THR A 54 3.26 -11.18 1.48
N GLY A 55 4.37 -10.50 1.20
CA GLY A 55 4.73 -9.21 1.79
C GLY A 55 4.72 -8.10 0.76
N PHE A 56 5.92 -7.55 0.49
CA PHE A 56 6.08 -6.54 -0.54
C PHE A 56 6.01 -7.17 -1.94
N ILE A 57 4.94 -6.87 -2.68
CA ILE A 57 4.63 -7.51 -3.97
C ILE A 57 4.59 -6.56 -5.17
N VAL A 58 4.53 -5.25 -4.94
CA VAL A 58 4.38 -4.24 -6.00
C VAL A 58 5.17 -2.98 -5.70
N PHE A 59 5.58 -2.29 -6.76
CA PHE A 59 6.20 -0.97 -6.73
C PHE A 59 5.67 -0.13 -7.91
N ASN A 60 5.96 1.17 -7.92
CA ASN A 60 5.65 2.09 -9.02
C ASN A 60 6.85 3.01 -9.32
N ASP A 61 6.84 3.61 -10.50
CA ASP A 61 7.91 4.46 -11.03
C ASP A 61 8.08 5.78 -10.28
N TRP A 62 6.99 6.34 -9.76
CA TRP A 62 7.03 7.60 -9.03
C TRP A 62 7.66 7.46 -7.65
N THR A 63 7.25 6.49 -6.85
CA THR A 63 7.64 6.41 -5.43
C THR A 63 8.86 5.54 -5.17
N TYR A 64 9.35 4.77 -6.16
CA TYR A 64 10.43 3.78 -5.97
C TYR A 64 11.64 3.92 -6.93
N PRO A 65 12.14 5.12 -7.27
CA PRO A 65 13.23 5.28 -8.24
C PRO A 65 14.51 4.53 -7.83
N ASN A 66 14.86 4.53 -6.55
CA ASN A 66 16.05 3.82 -6.05
C ASN A 66 15.91 2.29 -6.11
N PHE A 67 14.71 1.77 -5.88
CA PHE A 67 14.45 0.34 -5.95
C PHE A 67 14.45 -0.16 -7.39
N ILE A 68 13.89 0.62 -8.32
CA ILE A 68 13.93 0.30 -9.76
C ILE A 68 15.37 0.20 -10.24
N ARG A 69 16.21 1.18 -9.90
CA ARG A 69 17.64 1.13 -10.20
C ARG A 69 18.33 -0.11 -9.61
N LEU A 70 17.97 -0.51 -8.39
CA LEU A 70 18.49 -1.75 -7.79
C LEU A 70 18.09 -2.99 -8.59
N LEU A 71 16.84 -3.08 -9.06
CA LEU A 71 16.37 -4.19 -9.90
C LEU A 71 17.13 -4.24 -11.23
N GLU A 72 17.33 -3.09 -11.88
CA GLU A 72 18.10 -2.95 -13.11
C GLU A 72 19.56 -3.40 -12.92
N GLU A 73 20.23 -2.90 -11.87
CA GLU A 73 21.61 -3.25 -11.54
C GLU A 73 21.79 -4.75 -11.20
N THR A 74 20.73 -5.41 -10.74
CA THR A 74 20.73 -6.84 -10.40
C THR A 74 20.16 -7.74 -11.49
N GLY A 75 19.66 -7.16 -12.59
CA GLY A 75 19.04 -7.89 -13.71
C GLY A 75 17.71 -8.56 -13.36
N VAL A 76 17.01 -8.09 -12.31
CA VAL A 76 15.72 -8.64 -11.92
C VAL A 76 14.61 -8.01 -12.77
N ALA A 77 13.88 -8.84 -13.51
CA ALA A 77 12.76 -8.39 -14.32
C ALA A 77 11.55 -8.02 -13.45
N SER A 78 10.76 -7.08 -13.95
CA SER A 78 9.43 -6.76 -13.43
C SER A 78 8.37 -7.00 -14.51
N GLN A 79 7.12 -7.08 -14.08
CA GLN A 79 5.98 -7.19 -14.99
C GLN A 79 4.92 -6.15 -14.64
N PRO A 80 4.23 -5.57 -15.64
CA PRO A 80 3.09 -4.70 -15.38
C PRO A 80 2.01 -5.44 -14.59
N SER A 81 1.45 -4.78 -13.58
CA SER A 81 0.32 -5.27 -12.80
C SER A 81 -0.67 -4.14 -12.58
N ALA A 82 -1.96 -4.43 -12.75
CA ALA A 82 -3.03 -3.48 -12.48
C ALA A 82 -3.45 -3.61 -11.01
N MET A 83 -3.11 -2.61 -10.20
CA MET A 83 -3.60 -2.51 -8.83
C MET A 83 -4.95 -1.80 -8.84
N SER A 84 -6.02 -2.55 -8.57
CA SER A 84 -7.37 -2.00 -8.45
C SER A 84 -7.87 -2.07 -7.01
N PHE A 85 -8.82 -1.22 -6.69
CA PHE A 85 -9.47 -1.18 -5.38
C PHE A 85 -10.98 -1.32 -5.54
N SER A 86 -11.55 -2.25 -4.78
CA SER A 86 -12.99 -2.50 -4.69
C SER A 86 -13.43 -2.58 -3.25
N VAL A 87 -14.61 -2.06 -2.96
CA VAL A 87 -15.24 -2.14 -1.66
C VAL A 87 -16.53 -2.93 -1.79
N ARG A 88 -16.72 -3.87 -0.87
CA ARG A 88 -18.01 -4.49 -0.55
C ARG A 88 -18.27 -4.28 0.93
N ASN A 89 -19.26 -3.46 1.24
CA ASN A 89 -19.71 -3.23 2.61
C ASN A 89 -20.97 -4.07 2.85
N GLU A 90 -20.85 -5.14 3.63
CA GLU A 90 -21.97 -6.05 3.91
C GLU A 90 -23.05 -5.40 4.77
N THR A 91 -22.68 -4.46 5.64
CA THR A 91 -23.62 -3.75 6.53
C THR A 91 -24.53 -2.81 5.74
N SER A 92 -23.99 -2.06 4.78
CA SER A 92 -24.77 -1.13 3.96
C SER A 92 -25.25 -1.74 2.63
N GLY A 93 -24.71 -2.91 2.25
CA GLY A 93 -24.90 -3.52 0.94
C GLY A 93 -24.25 -2.74 -0.21
N LEU A 94 -23.38 -1.75 0.07
CA LEU A 94 -22.70 -0.95 -0.94
C LEU A 94 -21.57 -1.73 -1.59
N GLU A 95 -21.54 -1.73 -2.92
CA GLU A 95 -20.43 -2.27 -3.71
C GLU A 95 -20.03 -1.31 -4.82
N TYR A 96 -18.73 -1.09 -4.98
CA TYR A 96 -18.16 -0.34 -6.10
C TYR A 96 -16.68 -0.68 -6.31
N ASN A 97 -16.17 -0.39 -7.51
CA ASN A 97 -14.75 -0.47 -7.85
C ASN A 97 -14.32 0.77 -8.63
N GLY A 98 -13.18 1.35 -8.26
CA GLY A 98 -12.71 2.64 -8.77
C GLY A 98 -12.06 2.63 -10.16
N THR A 99 -11.99 1.48 -10.86
CA THR A 99 -11.19 1.33 -12.10
C THR A 99 -11.83 2.03 -13.30
N THR A 100 -13.14 1.92 -13.46
CA THR A 100 -13.91 2.50 -14.58
C THR A 100 -15.24 3.05 -14.09
N LEU A 101 -15.92 3.87 -14.90
CA LEU A 101 -17.28 4.30 -14.57
C LEU A 101 -18.26 3.12 -14.49
N ASP A 102 -18.08 2.11 -15.33
CA ASP A 102 -18.96 0.94 -15.31
C ASP A 102 -18.82 0.14 -14.01
N THR A 103 -17.58 -0.06 -13.56
CA THR A 103 -17.28 -0.74 -12.29
C THR A 103 -17.58 0.14 -11.06
N LEU A 104 -17.52 1.46 -11.21
CA LEU A 104 -17.92 2.41 -10.17
C LEU A 104 -19.45 2.33 -9.94
N PHE A 105 -20.22 2.19 -11.01
CA PHE A 105 -21.67 1.98 -10.97
C PHE A 105 -22.06 0.51 -11.15
N ALA A 106 -21.24 -0.43 -10.67
CA ALA A 106 -21.54 -1.87 -10.70
C ALA A 106 -22.94 -2.16 -10.11
N GLN A 107 -23.32 -1.42 -9.06
CA GLN A 107 -24.70 -1.33 -8.60
C GLN A 107 -25.44 -0.18 -9.31
N ARG A 108 -26.21 -0.49 -10.36
CA ARG A 108 -26.90 0.51 -11.20
C ARG A 108 -27.86 1.43 -10.44
N ARG A 109 -28.42 0.98 -9.31
CA ARG A 109 -29.22 1.81 -8.39
C ARG A 109 -28.47 3.07 -7.93
N ASN A 110 -27.14 3.04 -7.92
CA ASN A 110 -26.32 4.16 -7.49
C ASN A 110 -26.32 5.33 -8.48
N LEU A 111 -26.78 5.13 -9.73
CA LEU A 111 -27.01 6.21 -10.69
C LEU A 111 -28.07 7.21 -10.21
N LEU A 112 -28.97 6.78 -9.33
CA LEU A 112 -30.03 7.61 -8.76
C LEU A 112 -29.84 7.84 -7.26
N ASN A 113 -28.68 7.49 -6.69
CA ASN A 113 -28.43 7.55 -5.25
C ASN A 113 -27.61 8.80 -4.88
N PRO A 114 -28.21 9.85 -4.29
CA PRO A 114 -27.49 11.07 -3.93
C PRO A 114 -26.36 10.82 -2.92
N ALA A 115 -26.50 9.82 -2.04
CA ALA A 115 -25.46 9.49 -1.09
C ALA A 115 -24.20 8.95 -1.78
N PHE A 116 -24.36 8.19 -2.87
CA PHE A 116 -23.23 7.69 -3.65
C PHE A 116 -22.48 8.82 -4.37
N TYR A 117 -23.20 9.80 -4.91
CA TYR A 117 -22.55 11.01 -5.45
C TYR A 117 -21.84 11.82 -4.38
N ARG A 118 -22.37 11.89 -3.14
CA ARG A 118 -21.66 12.51 -2.01
C ARG A 118 -20.37 11.78 -1.64
N LEU A 119 -20.36 10.45 -1.73
CA LEU A 119 -19.15 9.64 -1.58
C LEU A 119 -18.12 10.01 -2.65
N ILE A 120 -18.50 9.96 -3.93
CA ILE A 120 -17.60 10.30 -5.06
C ILE A 120 -17.06 11.73 -4.92
N ALA A 121 -17.92 12.70 -4.64
CA ALA A 121 -17.51 14.09 -4.45
C ALA A 121 -16.51 14.25 -3.30
N ALA A 122 -16.70 13.53 -2.19
CA ALA A 122 -15.77 13.54 -1.07
C ALA A 122 -14.43 12.88 -1.41
N ILE A 123 -14.41 11.80 -2.21
CA ILE A 123 -13.17 11.18 -2.72
C ILE A 123 -12.37 12.18 -3.55
N LEU A 124 -13.02 12.82 -4.52
CA LEU A 124 -12.37 13.81 -5.38
C LEU A 124 -11.88 15.02 -4.56
N ARG A 125 -12.67 15.46 -3.59
CA ARG A 125 -12.30 16.54 -2.67
C ARG A 125 -11.06 16.18 -1.85
N PHE A 126 -11.04 14.99 -1.24
CA PHE A 126 -9.91 14.52 -0.43
C PHE A 126 -8.62 14.45 -1.23
N ASN A 127 -8.65 13.85 -2.42
CA ASN A 127 -7.46 13.74 -3.27
C ASN A 127 -6.94 15.10 -3.76
N ARG A 128 -7.78 16.14 -3.80
CA ARG A 128 -7.38 17.50 -4.14
C ARG A 128 -6.83 18.28 -2.95
N GLU A 129 -7.37 18.07 -1.76
CA GLU A 129 -7.08 18.88 -0.57
C GLU A 129 -5.97 18.27 0.30
N ALA A 130 -5.95 16.94 0.46
CA ALA A 130 -5.00 16.25 1.33
C ALA A 130 -3.52 16.50 0.98
N PRO A 131 -3.09 16.57 -0.29
CA PRO A 131 -1.69 16.83 -0.61
C PRO A 131 -1.16 18.17 -0.09
N ARG A 132 -2.02 19.18 0.08
CA ARG A 132 -1.63 20.50 0.60
C ARG A 132 -1.18 20.45 2.06
N LEU A 133 -1.61 19.44 2.82
CA LEU A 133 -1.15 19.22 4.18
C LEU A 133 0.36 18.94 4.26
N LEU A 134 0.97 18.47 3.17
CA LEU A 134 2.41 18.22 3.11
C LEU A 134 3.24 19.51 3.08
N GLU A 135 2.61 20.65 2.75
CA GLU A 135 3.25 21.97 2.72
C GLU A 135 3.14 22.69 4.08
N GLU A 136 2.27 22.20 4.97
CA GLU A 136 2.02 22.80 6.28
C GLU A 136 2.96 22.23 7.35
N SER A 137 3.40 23.08 8.27
CA SER A 137 4.17 22.64 9.44
C SER A 137 3.22 22.25 10.58
N GLY A 138 3.16 20.98 10.95
CA GLY A 138 2.40 20.50 12.10
C GLY A 138 2.02 19.03 11.99
N GLU A 139 1.50 18.48 13.09
CA GLU A 139 0.94 17.13 13.13
C GLU A 139 -0.55 17.23 13.48
N ILE A 140 -1.39 16.53 12.71
CA ILE A 140 -2.82 16.39 12.98
C ILE A 140 -3.20 14.92 12.80
N THR A 141 -4.06 14.40 13.67
CA THR A 141 -4.59 13.05 13.47
C THR A 141 -5.53 13.03 12.27
N LEU A 142 -5.61 11.87 11.60
CA LEU A 142 -6.51 11.71 10.46
C LEU A 142 -7.96 12.03 10.84
N GLY A 143 -8.42 11.57 12.00
CA GLY A 143 -9.76 11.85 12.52
C GLY A 143 -10.03 13.33 12.74
N ALA A 144 -9.10 14.05 13.39
CA ALA A 144 -9.25 15.48 13.62
C ALA A 144 -9.30 16.28 12.31
N TYR A 145 -8.46 15.92 11.33
CA TYR A 145 -8.51 16.54 10.00
C TYR A 145 -9.86 16.32 9.31
N LEU A 146 -10.38 15.10 9.34
CA LEU A 146 -11.65 14.77 8.70
C LEU A 146 -12.83 15.49 9.34
N GLU A 147 -12.82 15.63 10.67
CA GLU A 147 -13.82 16.37 11.42
C GLU A 147 -13.76 17.86 11.11
N GLN A 148 -12.56 18.46 11.15
CA GLN A 148 -12.34 19.87 10.84
C GLN A 148 -12.82 20.23 9.42
N GLN A 149 -12.53 19.37 8.44
CA GLN A 149 -12.92 19.55 7.03
C GLN A 149 -14.32 19.00 6.71
N ARG A 150 -15.06 18.54 7.73
CA ARG A 150 -16.44 18.04 7.63
C ARG A 150 -16.62 16.99 6.55
N TYR A 151 -15.72 16.00 6.50
CA TYR A 151 -15.86 14.87 5.59
C TYR A 151 -17.07 14.00 5.98
N PRO A 152 -17.91 13.57 5.02
CA PRO A 152 -19.11 12.84 5.34
C PRO A 152 -18.77 11.40 5.79
N ARG A 153 -19.52 10.87 6.76
CA ARG A 153 -19.34 9.49 7.26
C ARG A 153 -19.33 8.44 6.16
N ILE A 154 -20.18 8.58 5.13
CA ILE A 154 -20.19 7.65 4.00
C ILE A 154 -18.82 7.54 3.30
N PHE A 155 -18.05 8.63 3.22
CA PHE A 155 -16.69 8.63 2.69
C PHE A 155 -15.70 7.96 3.64
N ILE A 156 -15.78 8.29 4.93
CA ILE A 156 -14.90 7.73 5.95
C ILE A 156 -15.08 6.21 6.01
N ASP A 157 -16.33 5.76 6.13
CA ASP A 157 -16.68 4.36 6.40
C ASP A 157 -16.62 3.47 5.13
N ASN A 158 -16.77 4.04 3.91
CA ASN A 158 -16.82 3.25 2.67
C ASN A 158 -15.68 3.50 1.68
N TYR A 159 -14.75 4.41 2.00
CA TYR A 159 -13.56 4.64 1.15
C TYR A 159 -12.31 4.72 2.01
N LEU A 160 -12.23 5.70 2.91
CA LEU A 160 -10.96 6.04 3.55
C LEU A 160 -10.50 4.97 4.54
N VAL A 161 -11.37 4.55 5.45
CA VAL A 161 -11.04 3.51 6.44
C VAL A 161 -10.77 2.17 5.76
N PRO A 162 -11.63 1.66 4.83
CA PRO A 162 -11.34 0.41 4.12
C PRO A 162 -10.03 0.45 3.33
N MET A 163 -9.80 1.51 2.57
CA MET A 163 -8.58 1.67 1.77
C MET A 163 -7.34 1.71 2.67
N GLY A 164 -7.40 2.50 3.73
CA GLY A 164 -6.30 2.61 4.66
C GLY A 164 -6.03 1.30 5.41
N ALA A 165 -7.06 0.64 5.93
CA ALA A 165 -6.91 -0.63 6.62
C ALA A 165 -6.28 -1.70 5.71
N ALA A 166 -6.65 -1.73 4.44
CA ALA A 166 -6.06 -2.63 3.45
C ALA A 166 -4.57 -2.32 3.16
N ILE A 167 -4.19 -1.04 3.10
CA ILE A 167 -2.80 -0.64 2.79
C ILE A 167 -1.88 -0.85 4.00
N TRP A 168 -2.31 -0.45 5.19
CA TRP A 168 -1.47 -0.46 6.40
C TRP A 168 -1.67 -1.67 7.31
N SER A 169 -2.56 -2.59 6.95
CA SER A 169 -2.91 -3.75 7.79
C SER A 169 -3.31 -3.33 9.22
N THR A 170 -3.92 -2.15 9.35
CA THR A 170 -4.33 -1.56 10.63
C THR A 170 -5.76 -1.94 10.96
N ASP A 171 -6.04 -2.17 12.25
CA ASP A 171 -7.42 -2.30 12.74
C ASP A 171 -8.23 -1.05 12.33
N PRO A 172 -9.35 -1.21 11.58
CA PRO A 172 -10.21 -0.10 11.17
C PRO A 172 -10.60 0.84 12.31
N ALA A 173 -10.78 0.32 13.53
CA ALA A 173 -11.16 1.12 14.70
C ALA A 173 -10.06 2.09 15.15
N ARG A 174 -8.80 1.86 14.78
CA ARG A 174 -7.64 2.68 15.16
C ARG A 174 -7.19 3.64 14.05
N MET A 175 -7.82 3.59 12.88
CA MET A 175 -7.36 4.33 11.71
C MET A 175 -7.45 5.85 11.88
N LEU A 176 -8.37 6.34 12.71
CA LEU A 176 -8.65 7.78 12.83
C LEU A 176 -7.82 8.49 13.90
N GLY A 177 -6.91 7.78 14.60
CA GLY A 177 -6.12 8.31 15.71
C GLY A 177 -6.57 7.74 17.06
#